data_AF-X1M431-F1
#
_entry.id   AF-X1M431-F1
#
_cell.length_a   1.000
_cell.length_b   1.000
_cell.length_c   1.000
_cell.angle_alpha   90.00
_cell.angle_beta   90.00
_cell.angle_gamma   90.00
#
_symmetry.space_group_name_H-M   'P 1'
#
loop_
_entity.id
_entity.type
_entity.pdbx_description
1 polymer ?
#
loop_
_entity_poly.entity_id
_entity_poly.type
_entity_poly.pdbx_seq_one_letter_code
_entity_poly.pdbx_strand_id
1 'polypeptide(L)'
;MVEPRPIVVVQDLAEILSRATEFSVATGDASDGSTTTLEDTSAVWEVDKWKDAIVEITDVSTDKHYFVTITSNTADTLTFPAIAVTVVAGDHYEIRMTLRLADIDKWGGTSLTGRDISLDLKALTDVSITGILKSIGDIAAAESLIARIGAIADAEVVAGATGSMSAKLRRLTTDLSALITAVGLLPQLATTPVIYNVTMTLADSEYS
;
A
#
# COMPACT_ATOMS: atom_id res chain seq x y z
N MET A 1 20.40 23.61 58.87
CA MET A 1 19.65 22.46 59.38
C MET A 1 19.02 21.80 58.16
N VAL A 2 19.58 20.69 57.69
CA VAL A 2 19.15 20.03 56.45
C VAL A 2 18.01 19.08 56.82
N GLU A 3 16.83 19.31 56.26
CA GLU A 3 15.68 18.43 56.45
C GLU A 3 16.01 17.04 55.88
N PRO A 4 15.81 15.95 56.64
CA PRO A 4 16.05 14.61 56.13
C PRO A 4 15.06 14.32 55.00
N ARG A 5 15.58 13.98 53.82
CA ARG A 5 14.76 13.57 52.67
C ARG A 5 14.01 12.28 53.03
N PRO A 6 12.70 12.17 52.77
CA PRO A 6 11.95 10.96 53.04
C PRO A 6 12.50 9.81 52.20
N ILE A 7 12.86 8.70 52.87
CA ILE A 7 13.18 7.43 52.21
C ILE A 7 11.86 6.84 51.74
N VAL A 8 11.68 6.77 50.42
CA VAL A 8 10.58 6.01 49.80
C VAL A 8 10.90 4.53 49.99
N VAL A 9 10.11 3.81 50.77
CA VAL A 9 10.32 2.37 50.98
C VAL A 9 9.83 1.59 49.76
N VAL A 10 10.38 0.39 49.53
CA VAL A 10 10.02 -0.47 48.38
C VAL A 10 8.51 -0.76 48.32
N GLN A 11 7.85 -0.80 49.47
CA GLN A 11 6.39 -0.94 49.56
C GLN A 11 5.65 0.28 48.97
N ASP A 12 6.10 1.51 49.28
CA ASP A 12 5.54 2.73 48.68
C ASP A 12 5.76 2.73 47.16
N LEU A 13 6.94 2.30 46.69
CA LEU A 13 7.23 2.17 45.27
C LEU A 13 6.33 1.14 44.59
N ALA A 14 6.09 -0.02 45.22
CA ALA A 14 5.21 -1.05 44.70
C ALA A 14 3.75 -0.57 44.62
N GLU A 15 3.29 0.18 45.61
CA GLU A 15 1.96 0.78 45.63
C GLU A 15 1.82 1.90 44.59
N ILE A 16 2.83 2.77 44.47
CA ILE A 16 2.91 3.80 43.43
C ILE A 16 2.91 3.17 42.03
N LEU A 17 3.67 2.08 41.83
CA LEU A 17 3.72 1.35 40.56
C LEU A 17 2.38 0.68 40.23
N SER A 18 1.70 0.06 41.20
CA SER A 18 0.36 -0.52 41.01
C SER A 18 -0.64 0.56 40.55
N ARG A 19 -0.66 1.70 41.26
CA ARG A 19 -1.55 2.83 40.93
C ARG A 19 -1.23 3.48 39.59
N ALA A 20 0.04 3.50 39.17
CA ALA A 20 0.43 4.03 37.85
C ALA A 20 -0.01 3.13 36.68
N THR A 21 -0.31 1.85 36.96
CA THR A 21 -0.79 0.89 35.94
C THR A 21 -2.31 0.71 35.92
N GLU A 22 -3.03 1.34 36.85
CA GLU A 22 -4.49 1.27 36.93
C GLU A 22 -5.11 2.54 36.34
N PHE A 23 -5.88 2.39 35.27
CA PHE A 23 -6.68 3.47 34.71
C PHE A 23 -8.16 3.06 34.71
N SER A 24 -9.04 3.99 35.04
CA SER A 24 -10.49 3.80 34.92
C SER A 24 -10.86 3.81 33.44
N VAL A 25 -11.37 2.69 32.93
CA VAL A 25 -11.66 2.49 31.50
C VAL A 25 -13.15 2.66 31.21
N ALA A 26 -14.00 2.57 32.23
CA ALA A 26 -15.44 2.85 32.14
C ALA A 26 -16.00 3.26 33.50
N THR A 27 -17.06 4.05 33.48
CA THR A 27 -17.78 4.52 34.67
C THR A 27 -19.26 4.69 34.34
N GLY A 28 -20.12 4.58 35.35
CA GLY A 28 -21.56 4.78 35.23
C GLY A 28 -22.26 4.66 36.57
N ASP A 29 -23.58 4.67 36.53
CA ASP A 29 -24.44 4.48 37.70
C ASP A 29 -25.30 3.24 37.48
N ALA A 30 -25.41 2.39 38.50
CA ALA A 30 -26.23 1.20 38.44
C ALA A 30 -27.70 1.58 38.25
N SER A 31 -28.38 0.89 37.35
CA SER A 31 -29.84 0.92 37.18
C SER A 31 -30.54 0.01 38.18
N ASP A 32 -29.94 -1.14 38.51
CA ASP A 32 -30.37 -2.09 39.54
C ASP A 32 -29.22 -3.06 39.88
N GLY A 33 -29.43 -4.00 40.79
CA GLY A 33 -28.43 -5.02 41.06
C GLY A 33 -28.77 -6.01 42.17
N SER A 34 -27.76 -6.76 42.58
CA SER A 34 -27.83 -7.70 43.70
C SER A 34 -26.51 -7.70 44.47
N THR A 35 -26.34 -8.63 45.42
CA THR A 35 -25.04 -8.86 46.05
C THR A 35 -24.02 -9.48 45.09
N THR A 36 -24.45 -10.00 43.94
CA THR A 36 -23.60 -10.69 42.95
C THR A 36 -23.61 -10.05 41.56
N THR A 37 -24.40 -9.00 41.36
CA THR A 37 -24.60 -8.38 40.06
C THR A 37 -24.73 -6.86 40.17
N LEU A 38 -24.30 -6.17 39.12
CA LEU A 38 -24.60 -4.76 38.87
C LEU A 38 -25.19 -4.66 37.47
N GLU A 39 -26.36 -4.06 37.33
CA GLU A 39 -27.03 -3.82 36.06
C GLU A 39 -26.97 -2.33 35.71
N ASP A 40 -26.52 -2.00 34.51
CA ASP A 40 -26.57 -0.68 33.91
C ASP A 40 -27.23 -0.78 32.53
N THR A 41 -28.52 -0.47 32.48
CA THR A 41 -29.33 -0.54 31.24
C THR A 41 -28.94 0.48 30.17
N SER A 42 -28.09 1.47 30.52
CA SER A 42 -27.54 2.43 29.58
C SER A 42 -26.24 1.94 28.92
N ALA A 43 -25.63 0.90 29.49
CA ALA A 43 -24.41 0.31 28.96
C ALA A 43 -24.67 -0.58 27.73
N VAL A 44 -23.67 -0.67 26.86
CA VAL A 44 -23.69 -1.48 25.64
C VAL A 44 -22.36 -2.21 25.47
N TRP A 45 -21.98 -2.99 26.48
CA TRP A 45 -20.74 -3.74 26.50
C TRP A 45 -20.74 -4.93 25.54
N GLU A 46 -19.56 -5.34 25.11
CA GLU A 46 -19.41 -6.66 24.50
C GLU A 46 -19.42 -7.72 25.62
N VAL A 47 -19.99 -8.90 25.32
CA VAL A 47 -20.03 -10.02 26.26
C VAL A 47 -18.60 -10.35 26.72
N ASP A 48 -18.42 -10.49 28.03
CA ASP A 48 -17.15 -10.77 28.72
C ASP A 48 -16.00 -9.79 28.47
N LYS A 49 -16.27 -8.60 27.93
CA LYS A 49 -15.27 -7.53 27.74
C LYS A 49 -14.54 -7.14 29.03
N TRP A 50 -15.25 -7.17 30.16
CA TRP A 50 -14.75 -6.72 31.46
C TRP A 50 -14.41 -7.87 32.40
N LYS A 51 -14.41 -9.10 31.90
CA LYS A 51 -13.98 -10.27 32.69
C LYS A 51 -12.56 -10.09 33.22
N ASP A 52 -12.35 -10.48 34.48
CA ASP A 52 -11.11 -10.34 35.24
C ASP A 52 -10.67 -8.89 35.54
N ALA A 53 -11.44 -7.88 35.11
CA ALA A 53 -11.23 -6.50 35.54
C ALA A 53 -11.76 -6.28 36.97
N ILE A 54 -11.31 -5.20 37.61
CA ILE A 54 -11.76 -4.80 38.94
C ILE A 54 -12.86 -3.77 38.77
N VAL A 55 -14.03 -4.00 39.37
CA VAL A 55 -15.04 -2.96 39.54
C VAL A 55 -14.96 -2.40 40.95
N GLU A 56 -14.89 -1.08 41.04
CA GLU A 56 -15.15 -0.32 42.25
C GLU A 56 -16.60 0.12 42.25
N ILE A 57 -17.32 -0.18 43.33
CA ILE A 57 -18.73 0.21 43.52
C ILE A 57 -18.80 1.12 44.74
N THR A 58 -19.35 2.30 44.56
CA THR A 58 -19.62 3.29 45.60
C THR A 58 -21.10 3.23 45.97
N ASP A 59 -21.39 2.73 47.16
CA ASP A 59 -22.75 2.64 47.69
C ASP A 59 -23.30 4.05 47.96
N VAL A 60 -24.40 4.40 47.29
CA VAL A 60 -25.03 5.73 47.37
C VAL A 60 -25.54 6.07 48.76
N SER A 61 -25.85 5.07 49.58
CA SER A 61 -26.44 5.23 50.91
C SER A 61 -25.38 5.38 52.01
N THR A 62 -24.20 4.76 51.84
CA THR A 62 -23.16 4.73 52.86
C THR A 62 -21.84 5.38 52.46
N ASP A 63 -21.68 5.75 51.20
CA ASP A 63 -20.45 6.29 50.60
C ASP A 63 -19.23 5.36 50.80
N LYS A 64 -19.50 4.05 50.86
CA LYS A 64 -18.46 3.02 51.00
C LYS A 64 -18.11 2.44 49.65
N HIS A 65 -16.81 2.19 49.47
CA HIS A 65 -16.24 1.62 48.25
C HIS A 65 -16.02 0.12 48.40
N TYR A 66 -16.49 -0.65 47.43
CA TYR A 66 -16.31 -2.09 47.33
C TYR A 66 -15.52 -2.43 46.07
N PHE A 67 -14.42 -3.16 46.22
CA PHE A 67 -13.57 -3.59 45.12
C PHE A 67 -13.77 -5.08 44.88
N VAL A 68 -14.20 -5.46 43.68
CA VAL A 68 -14.45 -6.87 43.36
C VAL A 68 -14.03 -7.18 41.93
N THR A 69 -13.51 -8.39 41.71
CA THR A 69 -13.16 -8.88 40.37
C THR A 69 -14.40 -9.36 39.64
N ILE A 70 -14.59 -8.86 38.42
CA ILE A 70 -15.69 -9.25 37.54
C ILE A 70 -15.44 -10.67 37.01
N THR A 71 -16.40 -11.57 37.20
CA THR A 71 -16.36 -12.97 36.74
C THR A 71 -16.81 -13.11 35.28
N SER A 72 -17.81 -12.33 34.88
CA SER A 72 -18.36 -12.28 33.52
C SER A 72 -19.21 -11.02 33.33
N ASN A 73 -19.50 -10.65 32.09
CA ASN A 73 -20.49 -9.60 31.81
C ASN A 73 -21.33 -9.88 30.55
N THR A 74 -22.59 -9.46 30.57
CA THR A 74 -23.42 -9.31 29.37
C THR A 74 -23.24 -7.89 28.80
N ALA A 75 -24.16 -7.44 27.94
CA ALA A 75 -24.14 -6.08 27.41
C ALA A 75 -24.38 -4.99 28.47
N ASP A 76 -25.07 -5.34 29.55
CA ASP A 76 -25.60 -4.41 30.55
C ASP A 76 -25.39 -4.89 31.99
N THR A 77 -24.93 -6.13 32.21
CA THR A 77 -24.83 -6.71 33.55
C THR A 77 -23.42 -7.20 33.84
N LEU A 78 -22.82 -6.73 34.94
CA LEU A 78 -21.60 -7.29 35.51
C LEU A 78 -21.97 -8.38 36.52
N THR A 79 -21.26 -9.51 36.50
CA THR A 79 -21.40 -10.59 37.49
C THR A 79 -20.10 -10.75 38.26
N PHE A 80 -20.19 -10.87 39.59
CA PHE A 80 -19.05 -10.97 40.49
C PHE A 80 -19.37 -11.81 41.74
N PRO A 81 -18.36 -12.28 42.50
CA PRO A 81 -18.58 -12.95 43.78
C PRO A 81 -19.36 -12.07 44.75
N ALA A 82 -20.16 -12.70 45.62
CA ALA A 82 -21.04 -11.97 46.53
C ALA A 82 -20.30 -10.93 47.39
N ILE A 83 -20.77 -9.68 47.38
CA ILE A 83 -20.30 -8.60 48.25
C ILE A 83 -21.26 -8.42 49.43
N ALA A 84 -20.82 -7.67 50.46
CA ALA A 84 -21.58 -7.50 51.70
C ALA A 84 -22.78 -6.53 51.59
N VAL A 85 -22.93 -5.87 50.45
CA VAL A 85 -24.00 -4.91 50.15
C VAL A 85 -24.78 -5.37 48.92
N THR A 86 -26.07 -5.03 48.87
CA THR A 86 -26.86 -5.22 47.66
C THR A 86 -26.65 -3.98 46.79
N VAL A 87 -26.20 -4.15 45.55
CA VAL A 87 -26.14 -3.05 44.59
C VAL A 87 -27.56 -2.57 44.29
N VAL A 88 -27.78 -1.26 44.34
CA VAL A 88 -29.08 -0.62 44.07
C VAL A 88 -28.96 0.47 43.00
N ALA A 89 -30.10 0.90 42.48
CA ALA A 89 -30.16 2.02 41.56
C ALA A 89 -29.49 3.27 42.15
N GLY A 90 -28.54 3.85 41.41
CA GLY A 90 -27.78 5.04 41.80
C GLY A 90 -26.43 4.76 42.47
N ASP A 91 -26.08 3.50 42.73
CA ASP A 91 -24.71 3.16 43.12
C ASP A 91 -23.74 3.48 41.96
N HIS A 92 -22.71 4.26 42.25
CA HIS A 92 -21.73 4.65 41.24
C HIS A 92 -20.71 3.53 41.05
N TYR A 93 -20.25 3.30 39.82
CA TYR A 93 -19.20 2.31 39.57
C TYR A 93 -18.08 2.83 38.66
N GLU A 94 -16.89 2.29 38.89
CA GLU A 94 -15.71 2.47 38.04
C GLU A 94 -15.10 1.12 37.70
N ILE A 95 -14.93 0.83 36.41
CA ILE A 95 -14.22 -0.36 35.93
C ILE A 95 -12.75 0.00 35.73
N ARG A 96 -11.89 -0.64 36.52
CA ARG A 96 -10.45 -0.45 36.52
C ARG A 96 -9.76 -1.66 35.91
N MET A 97 -8.86 -1.38 34.97
CA MET A 97 -7.97 -2.38 34.41
C MET A 97 -6.55 -2.10 34.89
N THR A 98 -5.89 -3.14 35.41
CA THR A 98 -4.45 -3.12 35.60
C THR A 98 -3.79 -3.41 34.26
N LEU A 99 -3.07 -2.45 33.69
CA LEU A 99 -2.21 -2.68 32.53
C LEU A 99 -1.02 -3.53 32.96
N ARG A 100 -1.14 -4.86 32.91
CA ARG A 100 0.07 -5.68 32.92
C ARG A 100 0.73 -5.52 31.55
N LEU A 101 2.06 -5.49 31.52
CA LEU A 101 2.81 -5.59 30.26
C LEU A 101 2.43 -6.86 29.46
N ALA A 102 1.95 -7.90 30.15
CA ALA A 102 1.40 -9.12 29.55
C ALA A 102 -0.01 -8.94 28.94
N ASP A 103 -0.75 -7.89 29.30
CA ASP A 103 -2.06 -7.56 28.74
C ASP A 103 -1.95 -6.68 27.49
N ILE A 104 -0.74 -6.28 27.07
CA ILE A 104 -0.53 -5.67 25.74
C ILE A 104 -0.95 -6.63 24.61
N ASP A 105 -0.87 -7.94 24.87
CA ASP A 105 -1.35 -8.99 23.98
C ASP A 105 -2.88 -8.93 23.79
N LYS A 106 -3.60 -8.23 24.68
CA LYS A 106 -5.05 -8.02 24.62
C LYS A 106 -5.44 -6.71 23.92
N TRP A 107 -4.50 -5.82 23.60
CA TRP A 107 -4.72 -4.58 22.84
C TRP A 107 -4.97 -4.83 21.32
N GLY A 108 -5.56 -5.98 20.98
CA GLY A 108 -6.03 -6.33 19.64
C GLY A 108 -7.55 -6.38 19.47
N GLY A 109 -8.34 -6.44 20.54
CA GLY A 109 -9.79 -6.68 20.41
C GLY A 109 -10.13 -7.99 19.69
N THR A 110 -11.42 -8.34 19.65
CA THR A 110 -11.91 -9.62 19.09
C THR A 110 -11.73 -9.76 17.57
N SER A 111 -11.44 -8.66 16.86
CA SER A 111 -11.20 -8.65 15.42
C SER A 111 -9.72 -8.58 15.01
N LEU A 112 -8.78 -8.26 15.91
CA LEU A 112 -7.35 -8.47 15.67
C LEU A 112 -6.93 -9.65 16.54
N THR A 113 -7.27 -10.85 16.06
CA THR A 113 -6.91 -12.13 16.66
C THR A 113 -5.39 -12.29 16.65
N GLY A 114 -4.66 -11.66 17.58
CA GLY A 114 -3.20 -11.81 17.72
C GLY A 114 -2.48 -11.90 16.38
N ARG A 115 -2.88 -11.10 15.39
CA ARG A 115 -2.25 -11.16 14.07
C ARG A 115 -0.89 -10.57 14.32
N ASP A 116 0.11 -11.44 14.32
CA ASP A 116 1.50 -11.07 14.54
C ASP A 116 1.77 -9.84 13.68
N ILE A 117 2.03 -8.69 14.31
CA ILE A 117 2.31 -7.43 13.61
C ILE A 117 3.48 -7.64 12.65
N SER A 118 4.34 -8.64 12.89
CA SER A 118 5.38 -9.08 11.96
C SER A 118 4.81 -9.50 10.60
N LEU A 119 3.64 -10.12 10.52
CA LEU A 119 2.98 -10.46 9.25
C LEU A 119 2.49 -9.21 8.52
N ASP A 120 2.01 -8.20 9.24
CA ASP A 120 1.58 -6.93 8.65
C ASP A 120 2.75 -6.09 8.17
N LEU A 121 3.80 -6.04 8.99
CA LEU A 121 5.07 -5.41 8.63
C LEU A 121 5.72 -6.16 7.46
N LYS A 122 5.58 -7.48 7.41
CA LYS A 122 5.99 -8.30 6.27
C LYS A 122 5.15 -8.01 5.04
N ALA A 123 3.83 -7.84 5.16
CA ALA A 123 2.98 -7.50 4.03
C ALA A 123 3.28 -6.10 3.49
N LEU A 124 3.52 -5.12 4.37
CA LEU A 124 3.94 -3.77 4.01
C LEU A 124 5.30 -3.77 3.30
N THR A 125 6.26 -4.53 3.80
CA THR A 125 7.58 -4.66 3.15
C THR A 125 7.46 -5.42 1.82
N ASP A 126 6.75 -6.54 1.76
CA ASP A 126 6.59 -7.32 0.52
C ASP A 126 5.84 -6.53 -0.56
N VAL A 127 4.70 -5.89 -0.27
CA VAL A 127 3.90 -5.20 -1.28
C VAL A 127 4.58 -3.89 -1.72
N SER A 128 5.04 -3.08 -0.76
CA SER A 128 5.54 -1.74 -1.05
C SER A 128 6.97 -1.78 -1.59
N ILE A 129 7.85 -2.57 -0.97
CA ILE A 129 9.27 -2.62 -1.39
C ILE A 129 9.41 -3.43 -2.67
N THR A 130 8.69 -4.55 -2.85
CA THR A 130 8.72 -5.29 -4.13
C THR A 130 8.12 -4.47 -5.26
N GLY A 131 7.06 -3.70 -5.00
CA GLY A 131 6.48 -2.78 -5.98
C GLY A 131 7.46 -1.69 -6.41
N ILE A 132 8.15 -1.07 -5.44
CA ILE A 132 9.21 -0.08 -5.70
C ILE A 132 10.37 -0.72 -6.47
N LEU A 133 10.87 -1.88 -6.04
CA LEU A 133 11.98 -2.57 -6.71
C LEU A 133 11.63 -2.99 -8.15
N LYS A 134 10.40 -3.44 -8.42
CA LYS A 134 9.92 -3.70 -9.78
C LYS A 134 9.88 -2.42 -10.60
N SER A 135 9.34 -1.33 -10.06
CA SER A 135 9.30 -0.05 -10.77
C SER A 135 10.69 0.51 -11.09
N ILE A 136 11.69 0.25 -10.22
CA ILE A 136 13.10 0.60 -10.47
C ILE A 136 13.75 -0.38 -11.47
N GLY A 137 13.44 -1.67 -11.40
CA GLY A 137 13.87 -2.65 -12.41
C GLY A 137 13.30 -2.35 -13.80
N ASP A 138 12.07 -1.84 -13.87
CA ASP A 138 11.46 -1.35 -15.10
C ASP A 138 12.13 -0.06 -15.60
N ILE A 139 12.69 0.77 -14.71
CA ILE A 139 13.58 1.89 -15.09
C ILE A 139 14.88 1.37 -15.71
N ALA A 140 15.45 0.25 -15.24
CA ALA A 140 16.56 -0.40 -15.94
C ALA A 140 16.13 -0.97 -17.31
N ALA A 141 14.86 -1.38 -17.48
CA ALA A 141 14.30 -1.68 -18.79
C ALA A 141 14.09 -0.41 -19.65
N ALA A 142 13.90 0.77 -19.06
CA ALA A 142 13.92 2.05 -19.76
C ALA A 142 15.32 2.42 -20.27
N GLU A 143 16.40 2.04 -19.58
CA GLU A 143 17.77 2.12 -20.14
C GLU A 143 17.91 1.22 -21.37
N SER A 144 17.27 0.04 -21.39
CA SER A 144 17.19 -0.80 -22.60
C SER A 144 16.39 -0.14 -23.72
N LEU A 145 15.33 0.61 -23.40
CA LEU A 145 14.59 1.39 -24.40
C LEU A 145 15.42 2.55 -24.96
N ILE A 146 16.17 3.27 -24.12
CA ILE A 146 17.10 4.34 -24.55
C ILE A 146 18.21 3.74 -25.42
N ALA A 147 18.79 2.61 -25.01
CA ALA A 147 19.80 1.89 -25.79
C ALA A 147 19.23 1.35 -27.12
N ARG A 148 17.98 0.88 -27.15
CA ARG A 148 17.30 0.45 -28.38
C ARG A 148 16.94 1.62 -29.28
N ILE A 149 16.55 2.77 -28.74
CA ILE A 149 16.35 4.01 -29.52
C ILE A 149 17.68 4.47 -30.13
N GLY A 150 18.78 4.42 -29.36
CA GLY A 150 20.14 4.66 -29.88
C GLY A 150 20.54 3.66 -30.96
N ALA A 151 20.29 2.37 -30.76
CA ALA A 151 20.59 1.32 -31.72
C ALA A 151 19.71 1.39 -32.98
N ILE A 152 18.46 1.89 -32.90
CA ILE A 152 17.62 2.17 -34.07
C ILE A 152 18.19 3.34 -34.87
N ALA A 153 18.69 4.38 -34.18
CA ALA A 153 19.40 5.47 -34.83
C ALA A 153 20.68 4.97 -35.55
N ASP A 154 21.33 3.94 -35.03
CA ASP A 154 22.52 3.30 -35.65
C ASP A 154 22.17 2.23 -36.70
N ALA A 155 21.07 1.50 -36.57
CA ALA A 155 20.69 0.41 -37.49
C ALA A 155 20.05 0.91 -38.79
N GLU A 156 19.40 2.07 -38.79
CA GLU A 156 18.92 2.72 -40.02
C GLU A 156 20.07 3.23 -40.92
N VAL A 157 21.32 3.09 -40.44
CA VAL A 157 22.55 3.51 -41.13
C VAL A 157 23.04 2.47 -42.16
N VAL A 158 22.55 1.23 -42.17
CA VAL A 158 23.11 0.20 -43.08
C VAL A 158 22.17 -0.17 -44.23
N ALA A 159 22.09 0.77 -45.18
CA ALA A 159 22.18 0.46 -46.61
C ALA A 159 22.93 1.61 -47.32
N GLY A 160 24.25 1.69 -47.10
CA GLY A 160 25.18 2.31 -48.05
C GLY A 160 25.41 3.83 -48.02
N ALA A 161 24.93 4.56 -47.02
CA ALA A 161 25.40 5.93 -46.75
C ALA A 161 25.29 6.27 -45.26
N THR A 162 26.43 6.31 -44.59
CA THR A 162 26.59 6.88 -43.25
C THR A 162 26.14 8.33 -43.27
N GLY A 163 25.01 8.65 -42.64
CA GLY A 163 24.54 10.03 -42.53
C GLY A 163 23.06 10.13 -42.18
N SER A 164 22.71 11.19 -41.44
CA SER A 164 21.33 11.50 -41.06
C SER A 164 20.39 11.51 -42.27
N MET A 165 19.08 11.43 -42.04
CA MET A 165 18.06 11.53 -43.10
C MET A 165 18.31 12.71 -44.06
N SER A 166 18.86 13.82 -43.56
CA SER A 166 19.28 14.98 -44.34
C SER A 166 20.39 14.67 -45.37
N ALA A 167 21.31 13.77 -45.06
CA ALA A 167 22.36 13.32 -45.98
C ALA A 167 21.79 12.43 -47.09
N LYS A 168 20.86 11.51 -46.76
CA LYS A 168 20.14 10.71 -47.75
C LYS A 168 19.29 11.58 -48.67
N LEU A 169 18.60 12.58 -48.10
CA LEU A 169 17.81 13.54 -48.88
C LEU A 169 18.70 14.37 -49.82
N ARG A 170 19.86 14.84 -49.35
CA ARG A 170 20.85 15.53 -50.20
C ARG A 170 21.35 14.65 -51.33
N ARG A 171 21.68 13.39 -51.05
CA ARG A 171 22.16 12.45 -52.08
C ARG A 171 21.09 12.14 -53.12
N LEU A 172 19.84 11.92 -52.69
CA LEU A 172 18.71 11.77 -53.60
C LEU A 172 18.51 13.01 -54.48
N THR A 173 18.64 14.22 -53.92
CA THR A 173 18.61 15.46 -54.69
C THR A 173 19.74 15.52 -55.73
N THR A 174 20.95 15.06 -55.37
CA THR A 174 22.08 14.98 -56.29
C THR A 174 21.86 13.95 -57.40
N ASP A 175 21.40 12.75 -57.06
CA ASP A 175 21.13 11.67 -58.02
C ASP A 175 20.01 12.06 -59.00
N LEU A 176 18.95 12.69 -58.49
CA LEU A 176 17.86 13.21 -59.33
C LEU A 176 18.35 14.30 -60.28
N SER A 177 19.25 15.18 -59.81
CA SER A 177 19.85 16.21 -60.65
C SER A 177 20.69 15.59 -61.78
N ALA A 178 21.48 14.55 -61.47
CA ALA A 178 22.26 13.83 -62.46
C ALA A 178 21.38 13.11 -63.49
N LEU A 179 20.26 12.51 -63.06
CA LEU A 179 19.30 11.88 -63.95
C LEU A 179 18.66 12.91 -64.90
N ILE A 180 18.26 14.07 -64.38
CA ILE A 180 17.69 15.15 -65.20
C ILE A 180 18.70 15.60 -66.26
N THR A 181 19.98 15.75 -65.89
CA THR A 181 21.04 16.06 -66.86
C THR A 181 21.21 14.96 -67.90
N ALA A 182 21.23 13.69 -67.49
CA ALA A 182 21.38 12.57 -68.41
C ALA A 182 20.21 12.45 -69.40
N VAL A 183 18.98 12.66 -68.92
CA VAL A 183 17.78 12.71 -69.78
C VAL A 183 17.85 13.90 -70.75
N GLY A 184 18.36 15.05 -70.31
CA GLY A 184 18.58 16.22 -71.16
C GLY A 184 19.66 16.01 -72.24
N LEU A 185 20.54 15.02 -72.06
CA LEU A 185 21.59 14.64 -73.03
C LEU A 185 21.16 13.51 -73.98
N LEU A 186 19.95 12.96 -73.83
CA LEU A 186 19.46 11.97 -74.79
C LEU A 186 19.35 12.62 -76.17
N PRO A 187 19.91 11.99 -77.23
CA PRO A 187 19.92 12.58 -78.55
C PRO A 187 18.48 12.75 -79.04
N GLN A 188 18.14 13.96 -79.47
CA GLN A 188 16.91 14.17 -80.22
C GLN A 188 16.97 13.25 -81.46
N LEU A 189 16.01 12.33 -81.55
CA LEU A 189 15.86 11.44 -82.70
C LEU A 189 15.97 12.25 -83.98
N ALA A 190 16.92 11.90 -84.85
CA ALA A 190 17.14 12.59 -86.11
C ALA A 190 15.82 12.57 -86.91
N THR A 191 15.31 13.76 -87.22
CA THR A 191 14.00 13.95 -87.87
C THR A 191 14.03 13.74 -89.38
N THR A 192 15.18 13.34 -89.96
CA THR A 192 15.33 13.16 -91.40
C THR A 192 15.02 11.71 -91.82
N PRO A 193 14.02 11.47 -92.68
CA PRO A 193 13.65 10.12 -93.10
C PRO A 193 14.70 9.48 -94.01
N VAL A 194 15.09 8.23 -93.72
CA VAL A 194 16.03 7.44 -94.54
C VAL A 194 15.23 6.60 -95.55
N ILE A 195 15.46 6.83 -96.85
CA ILE A 195 14.89 6.01 -97.94
C ILE A 195 15.87 4.88 -98.25
N TYR A 196 15.45 3.64 -98.07
CA TYR A 196 16.23 2.45 -98.44
C TYR A 196 15.90 2.04 -99.88
N ASN A 197 16.87 2.11 -100.78
CA ASN A 197 16.73 1.55 -102.12
C ASN A 197 16.96 0.03 -102.08
N VAL A 198 15.93 -0.74 -102.43
CA VAL A 198 16.01 -2.19 -102.60
C VAL A 198 16.21 -2.50 -104.08
N THR A 199 17.38 -3.01 -104.44
CA THR A 199 17.61 -3.60 -105.77
C THR A 199 17.22 -5.09 -105.74
N MET A 200 16.22 -5.45 -106.53
CA MET A 200 15.77 -6.83 -106.70
C MET A 200 16.42 -7.43 -107.94
N THR A 201 17.17 -8.52 -107.79
CA THR A 201 17.81 -9.25 -108.90
C THR A 201 16.75 -10.07 -109.62
N LEU A 202 16.61 -9.90 -110.94
CA LEU A 202 15.63 -10.59 -111.77
C LEU A 202 15.99 -12.08 -111.89
N ALA A 203 15.04 -12.96 -111.53
CA ALA A 203 15.11 -14.37 -111.86
C ALA A 203 14.55 -14.56 -113.27
N ASP A 204 15.41 -15.02 -114.17
CA ASP A 204 15.09 -15.41 -115.53
C ASP A 204 14.35 -16.77 -115.49
N SER A 205 13.19 -16.86 -116.15
CA SER A 205 12.53 -18.14 -116.39
C SER A 205 11.76 -18.09 -117.71
N GLU A 206 12.42 -18.67 -118.72
CA GLU A 206 11.88 -19.50 -119.80
C GLU A 206 10.36 -19.42 -120.06
N TYR A 207 9.97 -18.86 -121.20
CA TYR A 207 8.85 -19.38 -122.01
C TYR A 207 9.14 -19.14 -123.51
N SER A 208 8.97 -20.20 -124.30
CA SER A 208 9.28 -20.36 -125.74
C SER A 208 8.67 -19.33 -126.68
#